data_AF-A0A4S0JFU9-F1
#
_entry.id   AF-A0A4S0JFU9-F1
#
_cell.length_a   1.000
_cell.length_b   1.000
_cell.length_c   1.000
_cell.angle_alpha   90.00
_cell.angle_beta   90.00
_cell.angle_gamma   90.00
#
_symmetry.space_group_name_H-M   'P 1'
#
loop_
_entity.id
_entity.type
_entity.pdbx_description
1 polymer ?
#
loop_
_entity_poly.entity_id
_entity_poly.type
_entity_poly.pdbx_seq_one_letter_code
_entity_poly.pdbx_strand_id
1 'polypeptide(L)' 'MNVQPPQDTRRAPRRQVSDLVPVTDQMRECVVGRLGNVSETGMLMLASTPLREDAL' A
#
# COMPACT_ATOMS: atom_id res chain seq x y z
N MET A 1 26.10 -8.35 -22.64
CA MET A 1 24.78 -8.96 -22.40
C MET A 1 23.81 -7.83 -22.07
N ASN A 2 22.82 -7.58 -22.93
CA ASN A 2 21.81 -6.55 -22.68
C ASN A 2 20.68 -7.17 -21.84
N VAL A 3 20.58 -6.82 -20.56
CA VAL A 3 19.50 -7.30 -19.69
C VAL A 3 18.32 -6.36 -19.89
N GLN A 4 17.30 -6.81 -20.61
CA GLN A 4 16.03 -6.10 -20.67
C GLN A 4 15.39 -6.14 -19.26
N PRO A 5 14.92 -5.01 -18.71
CA PRO A 5 14.22 -5.03 -17.44
C PRO A 5 12.98 -5.93 -17.53
N PRO A 6 12.62 -6.64 -16.44
CA PRO A 6 11.44 -7.48 -16.42
C PRO A 6 10.20 -6.66 -16.74
N GLN A 7 9.28 -7.24 -17.52
CA GLN A 7 8.04 -6.59 -17.89
C GLN A 7 7.17 -6.39 -16.63
N ASP A 8 6.61 -5.19 -16.49
CA ASP A 8 5.72 -4.87 -15.39
C ASP A 8 4.36 -5.57 -15.60
N THR A 9 4.04 -6.53 -14.74
CA THR A 9 2.81 -7.34 -14.79
C THR A 9 1.68 -6.76 -13.92
N ARG A 10 1.88 -5.61 -13.29
CA ARG A 10 0.87 -4.98 -12.45
C ARG A 10 -0.34 -4.54 -13.28
N ARG A 11 -1.54 -4.74 -12.72
CA ARG A 11 -2.82 -4.36 -13.36
C ARG A 11 -3.04 -2.84 -13.42
N ALA A 12 -2.45 -2.08 -12.50
CA ALA A 12 -2.59 -0.63 -12.41
C ALA A 12 -1.27 0.03 -11.96
N PRO A 13 -0.93 1.21 -12.51
CA PRO A 13 0.26 1.95 -12.12
C PRO A 13 0.15 2.44 -10.67
N ARG A 14 1.28 2.52 -9.98
CA ARG A 14 1.36 2.96 -8.58
C ARG A 14 2.05 4.32 -8.46
N ARG A 15 1.46 5.19 -7.65
CA ARG A 15 2.01 6.50 -7.27
C ARG A 15 2.57 6.42 -5.85
N GLN A 16 3.78 6.93 -5.66
CA GLN A 16 4.35 7.07 -4.33
C GLN A 16 3.59 8.14 -3.56
N VAL A 17 3.38 7.91 -2.27
CA VAL A 17 2.84 8.92 -1.37
C VAL A 17 4.03 9.66 -0.77
N SER A 18 4.15 10.95 -1.06
CA SER A 18 5.25 11.80 -0.57
C SER A 18 5.13 12.10 0.91
N ASP A 19 3.90 12.20 1.40
CA ASP A 19 3.59 12.60 2.76
C ASP A 19 3.35 11.39 3.67
N LEU A 20 3.50 11.60 4.98
CA LEU A 20 3.12 10.61 5.97
C LEU A 20 1.60 10.59 6.13
N VAL A 21 0.93 9.79 5.29
CA VAL A 21 -0.53 9.63 5.33
C VAL A 21 -0.89 8.45 6.24
N PRO A 22 -1.50 8.68 7.41
CA PRO A 22 -1.90 7.60 8.32
C PRO A 22 -3.10 6.82 7.73
N VAL A 23 -3.15 5.54 8.05
CA VAL A 23 -4.31 4.67 7.76
C VAL A 23 -5.01 4.38 9.08
N THR A 24 -6.30 4.71 9.16
CA THR A 24 -7.11 4.56 10.36
C THR A 24 -8.12 3.43 10.17
N ASP A 25 -8.15 2.48 11.10
CA ASP A 25 -9.28 1.56 11.26
C ASP A 25 -10.45 2.35 11.85
N GLN A 26 -11.45 2.63 11.01
CA GLN A 26 -12.62 3.43 11.39
C GLN A 26 -13.51 2.72 12.42
N MET A 27 -13.51 1.39 12.48
CA MET A 27 -14.34 0.65 13.44
C MET A 27 -13.76 0.70 14.85
N ARG A 28 -12.43 0.90 14.97
CA ARG A 28 -11.71 0.97 16.24
C ARG A 28 -11.15 2.35 16.56
N GLU A 29 -11.36 3.30 15.65
CA GLU A 29 -10.88 4.69 15.74
C GLU A 29 -9.38 4.80 16.04
N CYS A 30 -8.57 3.90 15.46
CA CYS A 30 -7.15 3.83 15.72
C CYS A 30 -6.30 3.78 14.44
N VAL A 31 -5.10 4.35 14.49
CA VAL A 31 -4.14 4.29 13.38
C VAL A 31 -3.49 2.90 13.34
N VAL A 32 -3.57 2.24 12.19
CA VAL A 32 -3.04 0.89 11.96
C VAL A 32 -1.81 0.86 11.05
N GLY A 33 -1.44 2.01 10.48
CA GLY A 33 -0.24 2.13 9.65
C GLY A 33 -0.19 3.44 8.88
N ARG A 34 0.59 3.43 7.79
CA ARG A 34 0.70 4.54 6.85
C ARG A 34 0.75 4.07 5.40
N LEU A 35 0.31 4.92 4.47
CA LEU A 35 0.42 4.65 3.04
C LEU A 35 1.88 4.68 2.59
N GLY A 36 2.27 3.70 1.76
CA GLY A 36 3.52 3.75 1.00
C GLY A 36 3.29 4.19 -0.45
N ASN A 37 2.40 3.50 -1.15
CA ASN A 37 1.97 3.87 -2.49
C ASN A 37 0.53 3.42 -2.75
N VAL A 38 -0.08 4.04 -3.75
CA VAL A 38 -1.47 3.79 -4.13
C VAL A 38 -1.59 3.56 -5.63
N SER A 39 -2.59 2.77 -5.99
CA SER A 39 -3.08 2.55 -7.35
C SER A 39 -4.59 2.68 -7.33
N GLU A 40 -5.22 2.74 -8.51
CA GLU A 40 -6.68 2.75 -8.64
C GLU A 40 -7.35 1.56 -7.93
N THR A 41 -6.72 0.39 -7.95
CA THR A 41 -7.31 -0.85 -7.43
C THR A 41 -6.75 -1.29 -6.08
N GLY A 42 -6.06 -0.41 -5.36
CA GLY A 42 -5.53 -0.76 -4.05
C GLY A 42 -4.28 0.01 -3.65
N MET A 43 -3.77 -0.32 -2.47
CA MET A 43 -2.69 0.41 -1.81
C MET A 43 -1.68 -0.52 -1.18
N LEU A 44 -0.46 -0.02 -0.98
CA LEU A 44 0.51 -0.61 -0.07
C LEU A 44 0.46 0.17 1.24
N MET A 45 0.26 -0.55 2.34
CA MET A 45 0.33 0.01 3.68
C MET A 45 1.54 -0.56 4.41
N LEU A 46 2.26 0.30 5.11
CA LEU A 46 3.24 -0.09 6.13
C LEU A 46 2.49 -0.19 7.47
N ALA A 47 2.14 -1.42 7.86
CA ALA A 47 1.41 -1.68 9.08
C ALA A 47 2.27 -1.37 10.32
N SER A 48 1.66 -0.77 11.34
CA SER A 48 2.27 -0.54 12.67
C SER A 48 1.70 -1.46 13.75
N THR A 49 0.67 -2.23 13.43
CA THR A 49 0.03 -3.20 14.31
C THR A 49 -0.20 -4.51 13.54
N PRO A 50 -0.34 -5.66 14.23
CA PRO A 50 -0.80 -6.88 13.58
C PRO A 50 -2.16 -6.65 12.90
N LEU A 51 -2.28 -7.11 11.65
CA LEU A 51 -3.55 -7.12 10.92
C LEU A 51 -4.07 -8.55 10.84
N ARG A 52 -5.39 -8.69 10.83
CA ARG A 52 -6.00 -9.97 10.49
C ARG A 52 -5.98 -10.18 8.98
N GLU A 53 -5.90 -11.43 8.55
CA GLU A 53 -5.84 -11.78 7.12
C GLU A 53 -7.10 -11.36 6.34
N ASP A 54 -8.23 -11.20 7.04
CA ASP A 54 -9.54 -10.81 6.50
C ASP A 54 -9.83 -9.31 6.64
N ALA A 55 -8.88 -8.52 7.15
CA ALA A 55 -9.08 -7.09 7.41
C ALA A 55 -8.77 -6.19 6.19
N LEU A 56 -8.52 -6.76 5.00
CA LEU A 56 -8.16 -6.05 3.76
C LEU A 56 -8.89 -6.59 2.53
#